data_AF-A0A815YSU4-F1
#
_entry.id   AF-A0A815YSU4-F1
#
_cell.length_a   1.000
_cell.length_b   1.000
_cell.length_c   1.000
_cell.angle_alpha   90.00
_cell.angle_beta   90.00
_cell.angle_gamma   90.00
#
_symmetry.space_group_name_H-M   'P 1'
#
loop_
_entity.id
_entity.type
_entity.pdbx_description
1 polymer ?
#
loop_
_entity_poly.entity_id
_entity_poly.type
_entity_poly.pdbx_seq_one_letter_code
_entity_poly.pdbx_strand_id
1 'polypeptide(L)'
;MKFSGLNLSDTNHPRNCLRLATEIEHAFDKKYLTIIEENGQLKIFLLNKTISSQRITTVSSHTFGDIHQAPLLFKNHNRPYHRMLALHCYSAFEKAKKKQKEFLLTDADFHYSTNYIQDLLNKSLDKDKHSHVYQWLMNNPVGEEIQLETSRTSSAARI
;
A
#
# COMPACT_ATOMS: atom_id res chain seq x y z
N MET A 1 -13.86 -0.56 7.88
CA MET A 1 -14.03 -1.68 6.93
C MET A 1 -13.53 -2.95 7.60
N LYS A 2 -14.36 -3.99 7.78
CA LYS A 2 -13.95 -5.28 8.36
C LYS A 2 -13.70 -6.26 7.20
N PHE A 3 -12.47 -6.77 7.11
CA PHE A 3 -12.09 -7.79 6.14
C PHE A 3 -12.51 -9.17 6.64
N SER A 4 -13.34 -9.91 5.89
CA SER A 4 -13.86 -11.22 6.32
C SER A 4 -12.82 -12.36 6.28
N GLY A 5 -11.64 -12.14 5.69
CA GLY A 5 -10.55 -13.12 5.59
C GLY A 5 -9.40 -12.96 6.60
N LEU A 6 -9.49 -12.02 7.54
CA LEU A 6 -8.46 -11.82 8.58
C LEU A 6 -9.03 -12.15 9.97
N ASN A 7 -8.40 -13.10 10.66
CA ASN A 7 -8.72 -13.33 12.06
C ASN A 7 -7.93 -12.34 12.93
N LEU A 8 -8.48 -11.98 14.10
CA LEU A 8 -7.76 -11.16 15.11
C LEU A 8 -6.41 -11.77 15.51
N SER A 9 -6.32 -13.11 15.50
CA SER A 9 -5.07 -13.84 15.75
C SER A 9 -4.00 -13.61 14.68
N ASP A 10 -4.41 -13.30 13.44
CA ASP A 10 -3.46 -12.94 12.39
C ASP A 10 -2.92 -11.53 12.67
N THR A 11 -3.79 -10.56 13.00
CA THR A 11 -3.38 -9.17 13.22
C THR A 11 -2.38 -9.02 14.38
N ASN A 12 -2.54 -9.83 15.44
CA ASN A 12 -1.68 -9.80 16.63
C ASN A 12 -0.47 -10.76 16.55
N HIS A 13 -0.27 -11.45 15.42
CA HIS A 13 0.85 -12.37 15.28
C HIS A 13 2.18 -11.60 15.22
N PRO A 14 3.24 -11.98 15.95
CA PRO A 14 4.51 -11.24 16.00
C PRO A 14 5.22 -11.12 14.64
N ARG A 15 4.90 -12.01 13.70
CA ARG A 15 5.35 -11.90 12.30
C ARG A 15 4.72 -10.74 11.52
N ASN A 16 3.60 -10.19 11.98
CA ASN A 16 2.92 -9.05 11.35
C ASN A 16 3.33 -7.71 11.92
N CYS A 17 4.37 -7.67 12.74
CA CYS A 17 4.96 -6.45 13.23
C CYS A 17 6.23 -6.15 12.42
N LEU A 18 6.32 -4.93 11.88
CA LEU A 18 7.56 -4.38 11.35
C LEU A 18 8.13 -3.43 12.40
N ARG A 19 9.39 -3.64 12.77
CA ARG A 19 10.12 -2.66 13.59
C ARG A 19 10.69 -1.60 12.67
N LEU A 20 10.09 -0.42 12.70
CA LEU A 20 10.49 0.74 11.91
C LEU A 20 10.97 1.85 12.85
N ALA A 21 11.75 2.78 12.32
CA ALA A 21 12.02 4.03 13.02
C ALA A 21 10.72 4.85 13.11
N THR A 22 10.53 5.61 14.19
CA THR A 22 9.24 6.26 14.53
C THR A 22 8.64 7.07 13.38
N GLU A 23 9.44 7.84 12.66
CA GLU A 23 8.96 8.65 11.55
C GLU A 23 8.58 7.79 10.33
N ILE A 24 9.31 6.71 10.10
CA ILE A 24 9.01 5.73 9.04
C ILE A 24 7.72 4.99 9.39
N GLU A 25 7.54 4.60 10.66
CA GLU A 25 6.30 3.99 11.18
C GLU A 25 5.11 4.92 10.96
N HIS A 26 5.22 6.19 11.38
CA HIS A 26 4.17 7.18 11.14
C HIS A 26 3.84 7.36 9.65
N ALA A 27 4.84 7.39 8.78
CA ALA A 27 4.62 7.48 7.34
C ALA A 27 3.99 6.21 6.76
N PHE A 28 4.37 5.03 7.27
CA PHE A 28 3.82 3.73 6.89
C PHE A 28 2.35 3.60 7.30
N ASP A 29 1.99 4.02 8.51
CA ASP A 29 0.62 4.01 9.04
C ASP A 29 -0.27 5.00 8.30
N LYS A 30 0.26 6.21 8.02
CA LYS A 30 -0.42 7.21 7.21
C LYS A 30 -0.46 6.86 5.72
N LYS A 31 0.12 5.73 5.29
CA LYS A 31 0.15 5.29 3.89
C LYS A 31 0.83 6.30 2.96
N TYR A 32 1.81 7.04 3.47
CA TYR A 32 2.67 7.92 2.68
C TYR A 32 3.82 7.15 2.04
N LEU A 33 4.11 5.97 2.57
CA LEU A 33 4.99 5.00 1.94
C LEU A 33 4.38 3.60 2.08
N THR A 34 4.86 2.70 1.25
CA THR A 34 4.53 1.27 1.26
C THR A 34 5.80 0.46 1.05
N ILE A 35 5.67 -0.84 0.97
CA ILE A 35 6.74 -1.76 0.64
C ILE A 35 6.42 -2.37 -0.72
N ILE A 36 7.42 -2.47 -1.59
CA ILE A 36 7.34 -3.21 -2.86
C ILE A 36 8.36 -4.34 -2.87
N GLU A 37 8.23 -5.31 -3.76
CA GLU A 37 9.27 -6.30 -4.04
C GLU A 37 9.76 -6.10 -5.45
N GLU A 38 11.07 -6.01 -5.59
CA GLU A 38 11.74 -5.92 -6.87
C GLU A 38 12.96 -6.85 -6.83
N ASN A 39 13.09 -7.72 -7.82
CA ASN A 39 14.17 -8.71 -7.90
C ASN A 39 14.32 -9.58 -6.63
N GLY A 40 13.19 -9.97 -6.01
CA GLY A 40 13.18 -10.80 -4.79
C GLY A 40 13.52 -10.05 -3.49
N GLN A 41 13.73 -8.74 -3.57
CA GLN A 41 14.09 -7.89 -2.45
C GLN A 41 12.95 -6.93 -2.10
N LEU A 42 12.53 -6.94 -0.83
CA LEU A 42 11.56 -5.98 -0.33
C LEU A 42 12.23 -4.60 -0.18
N LYS A 43 11.60 -3.56 -0.69
CA LYS A 43 12.09 -2.18 -0.73
C LYS A 43 11.03 -1.22 -0.23
N ILE A 44 11.45 -0.10 0.35
CA ILE A 44 10.56 1.00 0.70
C ILE A 44 10.15 1.73 -0.59
N PHE A 45 8.88 2.06 -0.73
CA PHE A 45 8.38 2.85 -1.84
C PHE A 45 7.60 4.06 -1.31
N LEU A 46 8.00 5.26 -1.74
CA LEU A 46 7.31 6.48 -1.34
C LEU A 46 6.10 6.69 -2.24
N LEU A 47 4.95 6.82 -1.60
CA LEU A 47 3.69 7.14 -2.27
C LEU A 47 3.35 8.62 -2.14
N ASN A 48 3.87 9.32 -1.13
CA ASN A 48 3.76 10.76 -1.02
C ASN A 48 5.13 11.40 -1.30
N LYS A 49 5.34 11.95 -2.49
CA LYS A 49 6.65 12.53 -2.85
C LYS A 49 6.91 13.87 -2.17
N THR A 50 5.88 14.53 -1.62
CA THR A 50 6.04 15.81 -0.90
C THR A 50 6.88 15.69 0.37
N ILE A 51 6.97 14.49 0.96
CA ILE A 51 7.77 14.27 2.17
C ILE A 51 9.22 13.90 1.87
N SER A 52 9.62 13.81 0.59
CA SER A 52 10.94 13.32 0.17
C SER A 52 12.10 14.05 0.85
N SER A 53 12.02 15.38 1.01
CA SER A 53 13.07 16.19 1.65
C SER A 53 13.01 16.21 3.19
N GLN A 54 12.00 15.59 3.80
CA GLN A 54 11.87 15.57 5.26
C GLN A 54 12.93 14.65 5.87
N ARG A 55 13.61 15.14 6.92
CA ARG A 55 14.65 14.37 7.63
C ARG A 55 14.01 13.32 8.55
N ILE A 56 14.67 12.18 8.64
CA ILE A 56 14.36 11.10 9.58
C ILE A 56 15.27 11.32 10.78
N THR A 57 14.74 11.93 11.85
CA THR A 57 15.57 12.43 12.97
C THR A 57 16.22 11.30 13.77
N THR A 58 15.55 10.15 13.84
CA THR A 58 16.05 8.91 14.44
C THR A 58 17.23 8.28 13.68
N VAL A 59 17.39 8.59 12.39
CA VAL A 59 18.47 8.09 11.53
C VAL A 59 19.19 9.32 10.96
N SER A 60 19.91 10.02 11.84
CA SER A 60 20.33 11.45 11.79
C SER A 60 20.98 12.01 10.50
N SER A 61 21.20 11.19 9.47
CA SER A 61 21.76 11.57 8.17
C SER A 61 20.83 11.35 6.97
N HIS A 62 19.64 10.79 7.13
CA HIS A 62 18.79 10.40 6.00
C HIS A 62 17.48 11.22 5.92
N THR A 63 17.01 11.41 4.71
CA THR A 63 15.68 11.89 4.35
C THR A 63 14.79 10.75 3.88
N PHE A 64 13.49 11.02 3.71
CA PHE A 64 12.61 10.03 3.07
C PHE A 64 13.04 9.72 1.63
N GLY A 65 13.55 10.71 0.91
CA GLY A 65 14.08 10.54 -0.45
C GLY A 65 15.25 9.56 -0.50
N ASP A 66 16.17 9.64 0.48
CA ASP A 66 17.33 8.74 0.56
C ASP A 66 16.94 7.28 0.80
N ILE A 67 15.81 7.04 1.46
CA ILE A 67 15.29 5.69 1.71
C ILE A 67 14.30 5.22 0.65
N HIS A 68 13.98 6.03 -0.36
CA HIS A 68 13.14 5.60 -1.47
C HIS A 68 13.85 4.47 -2.24
N GLN A 69 13.15 3.36 -2.44
CA GLN A 69 13.67 2.11 -3.02
C GLN A 69 14.81 1.45 -2.21
N ALA A 70 15.10 1.93 -0.99
CA ALA A 70 16.07 1.29 -0.13
C ALA A 70 15.58 -0.10 0.31
N PRO A 71 16.47 -1.10 0.35
CA PRO A 71 16.08 -2.45 0.72
C PRO A 71 15.77 -2.59 2.21
N LEU A 72 14.77 -3.39 2.53
CA LEU A 72 14.47 -3.79 3.89
C LEU A 72 15.43 -4.89 4.35
N LEU A 73 16.11 -4.64 5.46
CA LEU A 73 16.98 -5.61 6.11
C LEU A 73 16.21 -6.31 7.23
N PHE A 74 16.06 -7.62 7.11
CA PHE A 74 15.48 -8.47 8.15
C PHE A 74 16.59 -9.18 8.89
N LYS A 75 16.63 -9.06 10.22
CA LYS A 75 17.64 -9.75 11.06
C LYS A 75 17.50 -11.28 11.04
N ASN A 76 16.39 -11.81 10.51
CA ASN A 76 16.04 -13.22 10.47
C ASN A 76 15.08 -13.49 9.29
N HIS A 77 14.71 -14.76 9.08
CA HIS A 77 13.71 -15.15 8.07
C HIS A 77 12.26 -14.77 8.44
N ASN A 78 12.03 -14.01 9.52
CA ASN A 78 10.69 -13.55 9.93
C ASN A 78 10.24 -12.37 9.07
N ARG A 79 9.93 -12.67 7.81
CA ARG A 79 9.21 -11.75 6.91
C ARG A 79 7.73 -11.69 7.30
N PRO A 80 7.07 -10.53 7.12
CA PRO A 80 5.62 -10.40 7.25
C PRO A 80 4.88 -11.41 6.40
N TYR A 81 3.68 -11.81 6.82
CA TYR A 81 2.85 -12.62 5.96
C TYR A 81 2.53 -11.84 4.68
N HIS A 82 2.82 -12.44 3.52
CA HIS A 82 2.62 -11.76 2.24
C HIS A 82 1.18 -11.26 2.04
N ARG A 83 0.17 -11.98 2.55
CA ARG A 83 -1.23 -11.50 2.54
C ARG A 83 -1.45 -10.17 3.27
N MET A 84 -0.77 -9.97 4.40
CA MET A 84 -0.91 -8.76 5.20
C MET A 84 -0.19 -7.59 4.53
N LEU A 85 0.98 -7.89 3.96
CA LEU A 85 1.72 -6.93 3.16
C LEU A 85 0.90 -6.52 1.93
N ALA A 86 0.28 -7.47 1.23
CA ALA A 86 -0.58 -7.20 0.07
C ALA A 86 -1.76 -6.30 0.43
N LEU A 87 -2.44 -6.56 1.55
CA LEU A 87 -3.54 -5.71 2.04
C LEU A 87 -3.08 -4.30 2.41
N HIS A 88 -1.92 -4.17 3.07
CA HIS A 88 -1.34 -2.85 3.35
C HIS A 88 -1.05 -2.12 2.03
N CYS A 89 -0.35 -2.77 1.10
CA CYS A 89 0.02 -2.20 -0.19
C CYS A 89 -1.21 -1.76 -0.97
N TYR A 90 -2.25 -2.61 -1.04
CA TYR A 90 -3.52 -2.26 -1.65
C TYR A 90 -4.08 -0.96 -1.07
N SER A 91 -4.26 -0.91 0.26
CA SER A 91 -4.82 0.27 0.92
C SER A 91 -3.97 1.52 0.71
N ALA A 92 -2.65 1.36 0.59
CA ALA A 92 -1.72 2.44 0.38
C ALA A 92 -1.80 2.99 -1.04
N PHE A 93 -1.78 2.12 -2.05
CA PHE A 93 -1.93 2.50 -3.46
C PHE A 93 -3.33 3.08 -3.74
N GLU A 94 -4.39 2.53 -3.14
CA GLU A 94 -5.74 3.07 -3.28
C GLU A 94 -5.83 4.51 -2.74
N LYS A 95 -5.26 4.76 -1.55
CA LYS A 95 -5.18 6.12 -0.98
C LYS A 95 -4.33 7.04 -1.87
N ALA A 96 -3.19 6.54 -2.35
CA ALA A 96 -2.28 7.29 -3.21
C ALA A 96 -2.94 7.70 -4.53
N LYS A 97 -3.74 6.81 -5.13
CA LYS A 97 -4.52 7.11 -6.35
C LYS A 97 -5.56 8.20 -6.10
N LYS A 98 -6.31 8.12 -4.99
CA LYS A 98 -7.24 9.18 -4.56
C LYS A 98 -6.57 10.54 -4.31
N LYS A 99 -5.29 10.53 -3.95
CA LYS A 99 -4.48 11.72 -3.65
C LYS A 99 -3.39 11.99 -4.70
N GLN A 100 -3.52 11.46 -5.93
CA GLN A 100 -2.44 11.45 -6.92
C GLN A 100 -1.79 12.82 -7.13
N LYS A 101 -2.61 13.88 -7.28
CA LYS A 101 -2.13 15.27 -7.43
C LYS A 101 -1.46 15.81 -6.18
N GLU A 102 -2.04 15.57 -5.00
CA GLU A 102 -1.48 16.00 -3.70
C GLU A 102 -0.14 15.33 -3.42
N PHE A 103 0.01 14.06 -3.82
CA PHE A 103 1.19 13.25 -3.59
C PHE A 103 2.25 13.36 -4.68
N LEU A 104 2.01 14.17 -5.72
CA LEU A 104 2.89 14.39 -6.87
C LEU A 104 3.24 13.09 -7.63
N LEU A 105 2.27 12.17 -7.74
CA LEU A 105 2.44 10.89 -8.41
C LEU A 105 2.04 10.94 -9.89
N THR A 106 2.73 10.14 -10.70
CA THR A 106 2.42 9.87 -12.11
C THR A 106 1.84 8.47 -12.28
N ASP A 107 1.27 8.18 -13.44
CA ASP A 107 0.72 6.84 -13.72
C ASP A 107 1.78 5.73 -13.64
N ALA A 108 3.04 6.07 -13.94
CA ALA A 108 4.17 5.16 -13.82
C ALA A 108 4.41 4.71 -12.36
N ASP A 109 4.11 5.55 -11.37
CA ASP A 109 4.28 5.20 -9.95
C ASP A 109 3.30 4.10 -9.50
N PHE A 110 2.23 3.86 -10.25
CA PHE A 110 1.25 2.82 -9.99
C PHE A 110 1.54 1.50 -10.70
N HIS A 111 2.63 1.39 -11.47
CA HIS A 111 3.01 0.14 -12.13
C HIS A 111 3.12 -1.04 -11.15
N TYR A 112 3.63 -0.77 -9.94
CA TYR A 112 3.73 -1.76 -8.88
C TYR A 112 2.37 -2.08 -8.22
N SER A 113 1.33 -1.25 -8.35
CA SER A 113 0.09 -1.43 -7.60
C SER A 113 -0.64 -2.73 -7.94
N THR A 114 -0.73 -3.12 -9.22
CA THR A 114 -1.52 -4.30 -9.60
C THR A 114 -0.67 -5.57 -9.61
N ASN A 115 0.50 -5.52 -10.26
CA ASN A 115 1.36 -6.69 -10.47
C ASN A 115 1.97 -7.20 -9.16
N TYR A 116 2.44 -6.31 -8.30
CA TYR A 116 3.08 -6.71 -7.04
C TYR A 116 2.09 -7.25 -6.02
N ILE A 117 0.87 -6.70 -5.95
CA ILE A 117 -0.18 -7.20 -5.06
C ILE A 117 -0.55 -8.63 -5.47
N GLN A 118 -0.69 -8.90 -6.77
CA GLN A 118 -0.94 -10.25 -7.28
C GLN A 118 0.24 -11.20 -6.98
N ASP A 119 1.48 -10.76 -7.19
CA ASP A 119 2.68 -11.57 -6.90
C ASP A 119 2.81 -11.92 -5.41
N LEU A 120 2.54 -10.98 -4.50
CA LEU A 120 2.56 -11.25 -3.06
C LEU A 120 1.52 -12.30 -2.67
N LEU A 121 0.34 -12.23 -3.26
CA LEU A 121 -0.73 -13.18 -3.00
C LEU A 121 -0.34 -14.57 -3.51
N ASN A 122 0.19 -14.66 -4.73
CA ASN A 122 0.68 -15.91 -5.32
C ASN A 122 1.80 -16.56 -4.48
N LYS A 123 2.64 -15.76 -3.80
CA LYS A 123 3.69 -16.23 -2.89
C LYS A 123 3.20 -16.55 -1.47
N SER A 124 1.92 -16.41 -1.17
CA SER A 124 1.38 -16.69 0.18
C SER A 124 1.30 -18.20 0.43
N LEU A 125 1.94 -18.68 1.49
CA LEU A 125 1.95 -20.10 1.88
C LEU A 125 0.62 -20.59 2.52
N ASP A 126 -0.31 -19.67 2.81
CA ASP A 126 -1.56 -19.96 3.52
C ASP A 126 -2.75 -19.87 2.54
N LYS A 127 -2.99 -20.98 1.82
CA LYS A 127 -3.84 -21.06 0.61
C LYS A 127 -5.32 -20.72 0.87
N ASP A 128 -5.88 -21.09 2.02
CA ASP A 128 -7.30 -20.92 2.32
C ASP A 128 -7.64 -19.46 2.65
N LYS A 129 -6.79 -18.81 3.45
CA LYS A 129 -6.93 -17.38 3.77
C LYS A 129 -6.51 -16.48 2.61
N HIS A 130 -5.58 -16.95 1.77
CA HIS A 130 -5.20 -16.30 0.53
C HIS A 130 -6.40 -16.13 -0.42
N SER A 131 -7.19 -17.18 -0.63
CA SER A 131 -8.33 -17.15 -1.57
C SER A 131 -9.35 -16.06 -1.20
N HIS A 132 -9.66 -15.87 0.08
CA HIS A 132 -10.54 -14.77 0.51
C HIS A 132 -9.92 -13.40 0.27
N VAL A 133 -8.60 -13.25 0.51
CA VAL A 133 -7.91 -11.99 0.27
C VAL A 133 -7.87 -11.64 -1.21
N TYR A 134 -7.51 -12.63 -2.02
CA TYR A 134 -7.44 -12.53 -3.47
C TYR A 134 -8.81 -12.20 -4.08
N GLN A 135 -9.87 -12.93 -3.72
CA GLN A 135 -11.23 -12.68 -4.21
C GLN A 135 -11.71 -11.26 -3.88
N TRP A 136 -11.46 -10.79 -2.66
CA TRP A 136 -11.82 -9.42 -2.30
C TRP A 136 -11.05 -8.39 -3.12
N LEU A 137 -9.74 -8.58 -3.33
CA LEU A 137 -8.92 -7.64 -4.10
C LEU A 137 -9.31 -7.62 -5.59
N MET A 138 -9.66 -8.76 -6.18
CA MET A 138 -10.15 -8.83 -7.56
C MET A 138 -11.51 -8.15 -7.72
N ASN A 139 -12.37 -8.22 -6.71
CA ASN A 139 -13.68 -7.55 -6.71
C ASN A 139 -13.61 -6.07 -6.30
N ASN A 140 -12.44 -5.60 -5.88
CA ASN A 140 -12.17 -4.20 -5.54
C ASN A 140 -10.84 -3.82 -6.22
N PRO A 141 -10.75 -3.78 -7.55
CA PRO A 141 -9.50 -3.43 -8.22
C PRO A 141 -9.02 -2.03 -7.81
N VAL A 142 -7.70 -1.82 -7.79
CA VAL A 142 -7.13 -0.49 -7.49
C VAL A 142 -7.51 0.49 -8.61
N GLY A 143 -8.62 1.18 -8.38
CA GLY A 143 -9.17 2.25 -9.20
C GLY A 143 -9.77 1.82 -10.53
N GLU A 144 -10.84 1.03 -10.49
CA GLU A 144 -11.90 1.23 -11.48
C GLU A 144 -12.55 2.61 -11.28
N GLU A 145 -12.85 3.27 -12.39
CA GLU A 145 -13.53 4.56 -12.44
C GLU A 145 -14.83 4.50 -11.64
N ILE A 146 -14.99 5.45 -10.72
CA ILE A 146 -16.34 5.91 -10.37
C ILE A 146 -16.91 6.46 -11.68
N GLN A 147 -17.82 5.72 -12.32
CA GLN A 147 -18.67 6.31 -13.34
C GLN A 147 -19.36 7.50 -12.66
N LEU A 148 -18.95 8.71 -13.06
CA LEU A 148 -19.66 9.92 -12.71
C LEU A 148 -21.09 9.72 -13.22
N GLU A 149 -22.02 9.46 -12.30
CA GLU A 149 -23.43 9.70 -12.58
C GLU A 149 -23.52 11.16 -12.99
N THR A 150 -23.59 11.39 -14.31
CA THR A 150 -23.91 12.68 -14.87
C THR A 150 -25.28 13.03 -14.31
N SER A 151 -25.29 13.89 -13.30
CA SER A 151 -26.50 14.48 -12.77
C SER A 151 -27.16 15.19 -13.94
N ARG A 152 -28.16 14.54 -14.54
CA ARG A 152 -29.08 15.19 -15.47
C ARG A 152 -29.91 16.17 -14.64
N THR A 153 -29.37 17.37 -14.42
CA THR A 153 -30.21 18.53 -14.14
C THR A 153 -30.96 18.85 -15.43
N SER A 154 -32.14 18.25 -15.61
CA SER A 154 -33.13 18.79 -16.54
C SER A 154 -33.74 20.04 -15.90
N SER A 155 -33.05 21.17 -16.02
CA SER A 155 -33.68 22.47 -15.85
C SER A 155 -34.02 22.97 -17.24
N ALA A 156 -35.26 22.71 -17.67
CA ALA A 156 -35.88 23.41 -18.77
C ALA A 156 -37.18 23.99 -18.23
N ALA A 157 -37.06 25.22 -17.75
CA ALA A 157 -38.19 26.10 -17.50
C ALA A 157 -39.01 26.22 -18.80
N ARG A 158 -40.31 25.93 -18.72
CA ARG A 158 -41.29 26.40 -19.70
C ARG A 158 -41.87 27.70 -19.16
N ILE A 159 -41.64 28.78 -19.90
CA ILE A 159 -42.55 29.93 -19.97
C ILE A 159 -43.52 29.64 -21.11
#